data_AF-A0A6I6A862-F1
#
_entry.id   AF-A0A6I6A862-F1
#
_cell.length_a   1.000
_cell.length_b   1.000
_cell.length_c   1.000
_cell.angle_alpha   90.00
_cell.angle_beta   90.00
_cell.angle_gamma   90.00
#
_symmetry.space_group_name_H-M   'P 1'
#
loop_
_entity.id
_entity.type
_entity.pdbx_description
1 polymer ?
#
loop_
_entity_poly.entity_id
_entity_poly.type
_entity_poly.pdbx_seq_one_letter_code
_entity_poly.pdbx_strand_id
1 'polypeptide(L)'
;MISNTDKERWARIKSLHQSAMSVILAEWNALEDQLEVSRYGLQTEHGLTLSILLLSQNDDLKKELFETLVKLASVAHRSIALNRAVIKTMPRKWVIEHIEPIVDQILTDENDAYVKTEPDEYYRRFAELYYELDDGLLNRLLDRAAKHDNLDVVEVAEDFRQ
;
A
#
# COMPACT_ATOMS: atom_id res chain seq x y z
N MET A 1 20.36 -10.32 -30.17
CA MET A 1 20.84 -8.92 -30.10
C MET A 1 19.70 -8.01 -30.54
N ILE A 2 19.43 -6.92 -29.81
CA ILE A 2 18.39 -5.93 -30.17
C ILE A 2 18.85 -5.11 -31.39
N SER A 3 17.95 -4.83 -32.32
CA SER A 3 18.23 -4.05 -33.54
C SER A 3 18.59 -2.59 -33.21
N ASN A 4 19.33 -1.91 -34.10
CA ASN A 4 19.62 -0.48 -33.89
C ASN A 4 18.35 0.38 -33.88
N THR A 5 17.36 0.04 -34.71
CA THR A 5 16.05 0.70 -34.73
C THR A 5 15.31 0.56 -33.40
N ASP A 6 15.34 -0.61 -32.77
CA ASP A 6 14.68 -0.81 -31.47
C ASP A 6 15.41 -0.05 -30.35
N LYS A 7 16.75 0.07 -30.41
CA LYS A 7 17.51 0.91 -29.47
C LYS A 7 17.14 2.39 -29.59
N GLU A 8 16.97 2.90 -30.82
CA GLU A 8 16.52 4.28 -31.06
C GLU A 8 15.09 4.50 -30.56
N ARG A 9 14.18 3.55 -30.81
CA ARG A 9 12.81 3.60 -30.28
C ARG A 9 12.80 3.60 -28.75
N TRP A 10 13.62 2.77 -28.12
CA TRP A 10 13.76 2.76 -26.67
C TRP A 10 14.27 4.10 -26.12
N ALA A 11 15.28 4.70 -26.76
CA ALA A 11 15.79 6.01 -26.38
C ALA A 11 14.69 7.09 -26.46
N ARG A 12 13.84 7.03 -27.49
CA ARG A 12 12.67 7.93 -27.61
C ARG A 12 11.63 7.69 -26.52
N ILE A 13 11.27 6.44 -26.22
CA ILE A 13 10.34 6.10 -25.13
C ILE A 13 10.85 6.65 -23.80
N LYS A 14 12.14 6.44 -23.49
CA LYS A 14 12.77 6.98 -22.28
C LYS A 14 12.66 8.50 -22.21
N SER A 15 12.96 9.20 -23.30
CA SER A 15 12.88 10.66 -23.35
C SER A 15 11.45 11.17 -23.13
N LEU A 16 10.46 10.54 -23.77
CA LEU A 16 9.04 10.87 -23.57
C LEU A 16 8.60 10.63 -22.13
N HIS A 17 8.97 9.49 -21.55
CA HIS A 17 8.67 9.17 -20.16
C HIS A 17 9.28 10.22 -19.21
N GLN A 18 10.55 10.58 -19.38
CA GLN A 18 11.21 11.61 -18.55
C GLN A 18 10.50 12.96 -18.67
N SER A 19 10.11 13.37 -19.87
CA SER A 19 9.38 14.62 -20.09
C SER A 19 8.00 14.60 -19.41
N ALA A 20 7.24 13.52 -19.57
CA ALA A 20 5.93 13.38 -18.92
C ALA A 20 6.07 13.44 -17.39
N MET A 21 7.04 12.72 -16.83
CA MET A 21 7.30 12.72 -15.40
C MET A 21 7.69 14.10 -14.87
N SER A 22 8.50 14.87 -15.60
CA SER A 22 8.85 16.23 -15.18
C SER A 22 7.64 17.16 -15.12
N VAL A 23 6.70 17.04 -16.05
CA VAL A 23 5.48 17.86 -16.08
C VAL A 23 4.56 17.48 -14.92
N ILE A 24 4.32 16.18 -14.71
CA ILE A 24 3.49 15.70 -13.60
C ILE A 24 4.04 16.16 -12.25
N LEU A 25 5.35 16.01 -12.03
CA LEU A 25 5.97 16.43 -10.77
C LEU A 25 5.99 17.96 -10.60
N ALA A 26 6.07 18.72 -11.68
CA ALA A 26 5.96 20.19 -11.61
C ALA A 26 4.56 20.61 -11.13
N GLU A 27 3.49 20.05 -11.72
CA GLU A 27 2.11 20.31 -11.28
C GLU A 27 1.90 19.87 -9.83
N TRP A 28 2.37 18.67 -9.48
CA TRP A 28 2.30 18.14 -8.12
C TRP A 28 2.99 19.06 -7.09
N ASN A 29 4.19 19.55 -7.41
CA ASN A 29 4.94 20.44 -6.53
C ASN A 29 4.36 21.86 -6.46
N ALA A 30 3.53 22.25 -7.43
CA ALA A 30 2.84 23.54 -7.44
C ALA A 30 1.51 23.53 -6.67
N LEU A 31 1.05 22.36 -6.21
CA LEU A 31 -0.16 22.26 -5.38
C LEU A 31 0.02 22.98 -4.05
N GLU A 32 -0.94 23.83 -3.70
CA GLU A 32 -0.98 24.51 -2.40
C GLU A 32 -1.25 23.53 -1.25
N ASP A 33 -2.09 22.52 -1.49
CA ASP A 33 -2.47 21.50 -0.51
C ASP A 33 -2.35 20.09 -1.11
N GLN A 34 -1.15 19.53 -1.01
CA GLN A 34 -0.88 18.16 -1.46
C GLN A 34 -1.64 17.11 -0.65
N LEU A 35 -2.02 17.41 0.60
CA LEU A 35 -2.72 16.47 1.47
C LEU A 35 -4.16 16.27 1.01
N GLU A 36 -4.92 17.36 0.87
CA GLU A 36 -6.32 17.28 0.44
C GLU A 36 -6.45 16.74 -0.99
N VAL A 37 -5.54 17.13 -1.89
CA VAL A 37 -5.50 16.57 -3.25
C VAL A 37 -5.19 15.07 -3.22
N SER A 38 -4.30 14.62 -2.32
CA SER A 38 -4.04 13.18 -2.15
C SER A 38 -5.25 12.45 -1.61
N ARG A 39 -5.95 12.99 -0.62
CA ARG A 39 -7.17 12.38 -0.05
C ARG A 39 -8.23 12.22 -1.14
N TYR A 40 -8.46 13.26 -1.92
CA TYR A 40 -9.38 13.22 -3.07
C TYR A 40 -8.94 12.18 -4.12
N GLY A 41 -7.65 12.18 -4.48
CA GLY A 41 -7.10 11.27 -5.47
C GLY A 41 -7.12 9.81 -5.03
N LEU A 42 -6.88 9.49 -3.75
CA LEU A 42 -6.99 8.13 -3.23
C LEU A 42 -8.43 7.58 -3.27
N GLN A 43 -9.44 8.45 -3.27
CA GLN A 43 -10.85 8.04 -3.40
C GLN A 43 -11.29 7.86 -4.85
N THR A 44 -10.75 8.67 -5.76
CA THR A 44 -11.21 8.75 -7.16
C THR A 44 -10.31 7.99 -8.12
N GLU A 45 -9.00 8.12 -7.96
CA GLU A 45 -7.96 7.66 -8.88
C GLU A 45 -6.72 7.11 -8.14
N HIS A 46 -6.93 6.19 -7.19
CA HIS A 46 -5.86 5.73 -6.28
C HIS A 46 -4.58 5.28 -6.99
N GLY A 47 -4.66 4.71 -8.20
CA GLY A 47 -3.47 4.23 -8.92
C GLY A 47 -2.54 5.37 -9.33
N LEU A 48 -3.11 6.47 -9.81
CA LEU A 48 -2.36 7.67 -10.16
C LEU A 48 -1.78 8.32 -8.91
N THR A 49 -2.60 8.51 -7.88
CA THR A 49 -2.16 9.14 -6.63
C THR A 49 -1.04 8.35 -5.96
N LEU A 50 -1.16 7.03 -5.87
CA LEU A 50 -0.09 6.18 -5.33
C LEU A 50 1.19 6.25 -6.16
N SER A 51 1.08 6.38 -7.50
CA SER A 51 2.26 6.53 -8.37
C SER A 51 3.01 7.83 -8.09
N ILE A 52 2.26 8.91 -7.82
CA ILE A 52 2.84 10.21 -7.46
C ILE A 52 3.43 10.15 -6.05
N LEU A 53 2.72 9.58 -5.07
CA LEU A 53 3.21 9.41 -3.70
C LEU A 53 4.48 8.57 -3.63
N LEU A 54 4.62 7.54 -4.48
CA LEU A 54 5.84 6.72 -4.54
C LEU A 54 7.07 7.55 -4.94
N LEU A 55 6.88 8.56 -5.79
CA LEU A 55 7.94 9.44 -6.27
C LEU A 55 8.19 10.63 -5.33
N SER A 56 7.17 11.03 -4.58
CA SER A 56 7.26 12.08 -3.58
C SER A 56 8.26 11.69 -2.48
N GLN A 57 9.13 12.63 -2.13
CA GLN A 57 10.07 12.50 -0.99
C GLN A 57 9.50 13.11 0.30
N ASN A 58 8.23 13.50 0.31
CA ASN A 58 7.58 14.11 1.45
C ASN A 58 7.04 13.03 2.40
N ASP A 59 7.87 12.62 3.37
CA ASP A 59 7.49 11.61 4.36
C ASP A 59 6.38 12.09 5.29
N ASP A 60 6.33 13.38 5.63
CA ASP A 60 5.31 13.91 6.53
C ASP A 60 3.92 13.86 5.89
N LEU A 61 3.82 14.19 4.59
CA LEU A 61 2.59 13.95 3.82
C LEU A 61 2.16 12.49 3.85
N LYS A 62 3.09 11.54 3.68
CA LYS A 62 2.77 10.11 3.69
C LYS A 62 2.30 9.64 5.07
N LYS A 63 2.88 10.18 6.14
CA LYS A 63 2.43 9.91 7.52
C LYS A 63 1.01 10.42 7.77
N GLU A 64 0.67 11.60 7.27
CA GLU A 64 -0.71 12.16 7.34
C GLU A 64 -1.75 11.31 6.58
N LEU A 65 -1.30 10.55 5.58
CA LEU A 65 -2.11 9.63 4.78
C LEU A 65 -2.03 8.19 5.28
N PHE A 66 -1.22 7.90 6.30
CA PHE A 66 -0.83 6.53 6.64
C PHE A 66 -2.02 5.62 6.95
N GLU A 67 -2.99 6.10 7.73
CA GLU A 67 -4.21 5.36 8.03
C GLU A 67 -4.98 4.99 6.76
N THR A 68 -5.08 5.93 5.80
CA THR A 68 -5.73 5.67 4.52
C THR A 68 -4.97 4.63 3.69
N LEU A 69 -3.63 4.70 3.69
CA LEU A 69 -2.78 3.72 3.00
C LEU A 69 -2.91 2.32 3.61
N VAL A 70 -2.93 2.20 4.94
CA VAL A 70 -3.13 0.92 5.64
C VAL A 70 -4.53 0.36 5.35
N LYS A 71 -5.57 1.21 5.35
CA LYS A 71 -6.93 0.81 4.98
C LYS A 71 -7.02 0.33 3.53
N LEU A 72 -6.36 1.02 2.59
CA LEU A 72 -6.30 0.55 1.21
C LEU A 72 -5.52 -0.77 1.07
N ALA A 73 -4.61 -1.07 1.99
CA ALA A 73 -3.86 -2.33 1.98
C ALA A 73 -4.66 -3.51 2.55
N SER A 74 -5.86 -3.28 3.11
CA SER A 74 -6.68 -4.33 3.73
C SER A 74 -7.62 -5.04 2.75
N VAL A 75 -7.68 -4.62 1.49
CA VAL A 75 -8.54 -5.21 0.46
C VAL A 75 -7.77 -5.46 -0.84
N ALA A 76 -8.14 -6.48 -1.61
CA ALA A 76 -7.55 -6.71 -2.92
C ALA A 76 -7.98 -5.63 -3.94
N HIS A 77 -7.00 -5.00 -4.60
CA HIS A 77 -7.25 -4.08 -5.71
C HIS A 77 -6.05 -4.03 -6.68
N ARG A 78 -6.27 -3.53 -7.90
CA ARG A 78 -5.26 -3.50 -8.98
C ARG A 78 -3.95 -2.77 -8.63
N SER A 79 -3.98 -1.91 -7.62
CA SER A 79 -2.85 -1.07 -7.21
C SER A 79 -2.30 -1.45 -5.84
N ILE A 80 -2.65 -2.61 -5.28
CA ILE A 80 -2.24 -2.98 -3.92
C ILE A 80 -0.72 -3.04 -3.76
N ALA A 81 -0.02 -3.62 -4.74
CA ALA A 81 1.44 -3.66 -4.73
C ALA A 81 2.07 -2.26 -4.72
N LEU A 82 1.46 -1.32 -5.43
CA LEU A 82 1.89 0.08 -5.44
C LEU A 82 1.61 0.77 -4.10
N ASN A 83 0.46 0.50 -3.48
CA ASN A 83 0.13 0.99 -2.14
C ASN A 83 1.14 0.52 -1.10
N ARG A 84 1.43 -0.79 -1.06
CA ARG A 84 2.47 -1.35 -0.17
C ARG A 84 3.84 -0.77 -0.47
N ALA A 85 4.18 -0.52 -1.73
CA ALA A 85 5.43 0.16 -2.09
C ALA A 85 5.51 1.57 -1.49
N VAL A 86 4.42 2.36 -1.54
CA VAL A 86 4.37 3.68 -0.88
C VAL A 86 4.60 3.54 0.62
N ILE A 87 3.93 2.59 1.29
CA ILE A 87 4.12 2.31 2.72
C ILE A 87 5.59 2.04 3.05
N LYS A 88 6.26 1.22 2.23
CA LYS A 88 7.67 0.85 2.41
C LYS A 88 8.67 1.98 2.16
N THR A 89 8.27 3.08 1.52
CA THR A 89 9.16 4.25 1.37
C THR A 89 9.27 5.08 2.64
N MET A 90 8.33 4.97 3.57
CA MET A 90 8.41 5.67 4.86
C MET A 90 9.47 5.05 5.79
N PRO A 91 9.93 5.78 6.82
CA PRO A 91 10.89 5.24 7.79
C PRO A 91 10.38 3.97 8.46
N ARG A 92 11.04 2.84 8.21
CA ARG A 92 10.64 1.50 8.67
C ARG A 92 10.25 1.46 10.15
N LYS A 93 11.09 2.05 11.02
CA LYS A 93 10.85 2.06 12.47
C LYS A 93 9.52 2.74 12.80
N TRP A 94 9.24 3.87 12.16
CA TRP A 94 7.98 4.59 12.36
C TRP A 94 6.79 3.76 11.88
N VAL A 95 6.87 3.14 10.70
CA VAL A 95 5.79 2.29 10.18
C VAL A 95 5.46 1.15 11.15
N ILE A 96 6.47 0.43 11.64
CA ILE A 96 6.28 -0.70 12.57
C ILE A 96 5.64 -0.24 13.88
N GLU A 97 6.03 0.93 14.41
CA GLU A 97 5.51 1.48 15.67
C GLU A 97 4.05 1.96 15.56
N HIS A 98 3.55 2.24 14.36
CA HIS A 98 2.25 2.90 14.16
C HIS A 98 1.21 2.04 13.42
N ILE A 99 1.58 0.92 12.79
CA ILE A 99 0.67 0.16 11.95
C ILE A 99 -0.33 -0.71 12.72
N GLU A 100 0.10 -1.34 13.82
CA GLU A 100 -0.75 -2.30 14.55
C GLU A 100 -2.04 -1.70 15.09
N PRO A 101 -2.06 -0.50 15.72
CA PRO A 101 -3.32 0.10 16.19
C PRO A 101 -4.34 0.31 15.06
N ILE A 102 -3.88 0.66 13.86
CA ILE A 102 -4.74 0.87 12.69
C ILE A 102 -5.28 -0.46 12.18
N VAL A 103 -4.42 -1.48 12.09
CA VAL A 103 -4.84 -2.84 11.69
C VAL A 103 -5.83 -3.42 12.69
N ASP A 104 -5.60 -3.22 13.99
CA ASP A 104 -6.51 -3.65 15.05
C ASP A 104 -7.88 -2.98 14.93
N GLN A 105 -7.91 -1.67 14.68
CA GLN A 105 -9.15 -0.94 14.45
C GLN A 105 -9.91 -1.51 13.23
N ILE A 106 -9.22 -1.77 12.12
CA ILE A 106 -9.84 -2.33 10.91
C ILE A 106 -10.39 -3.74 11.17
N LEU A 107 -9.58 -4.62 11.77
CA LEU A 107 -9.98 -6.02 12.04
C LEU A 107 -11.08 -6.16 13.10
N THR A 108 -11.40 -5.08 13.82
CA THR A 108 -12.46 -5.06 14.84
C THR A 108 -13.59 -4.10 14.50
N ASP A 109 -13.61 -3.51 13.30
CA ASP A 109 -14.64 -2.56 12.89
C ASP A 109 -15.99 -3.26 12.71
N GLU A 110 -16.85 -3.12 13.70
CA GLU A 110 -18.20 -3.71 13.67
C GLU A 110 -19.11 -3.08 12.60
N ASN A 111 -18.74 -1.94 12.01
CA ASN A 111 -19.50 -1.29 10.96
C ASN A 111 -19.11 -1.76 9.56
N ASP A 112 -17.97 -2.46 9.43
CA ASP A 112 -17.56 -3.07 8.17
C ASP A 112 -18.19 -4.46 8.04
N ALA A 113 -19.19 -4.58 7.15
CA ALA A 113 -19.88 -5.84 6.90
C ALA A 113 -18.95 -6.93 6.34
N TYR A 114 -17.91 -6.55 5.59
CA TYR A 114 -16.97 -7.51 5.01
C TYR A 114 -16.05 -8.08 6.07
N VAL A 115 -15.59 -7.29 7.05
CA VAL A 115 -14.82 -7.80 8.19
C VAL A 115 -15.58 -8.90 8.94
N LYS A 116 -16.91 -8.82 9.02
CA LYS A 116 -17.74 -9.84 9.68
C LYS A 116 -17.99 -11.09 8.85
N THR A 117 -18.07 -10.94 7.52
CA THR A 117 -18.49 -12.02 6.62
C THR A 117 -17.31 -12.74 5.98
N GLU A 118 -16.23 -12.01 5.70
CA GLU A 118 -15.02 -12.47 5.02
C GLU A 118 -13.76 -11.94 5.76
N PRO A 119 -13.59 -12.24 7.07
CA PRO A 119 -12.45 -11.74 7.83
C PRO A 119 -11.10 -12.27 7.32
N ASP A 120 -11.08 -13.47 6.72
CA ASP A 120 -9.89 -14.13 6.20
C ASP A 120 -9.17 -13.30 5.14
N GLU A 121 -9.91 -12.60 4.27
CA GLU A 121 -9.32 -11.73 3.26
C GLU A 121 -8.54 -10.58 3.93
N TYR A 122 -9.09 -9.93 4.96
CA TYR A 122 -8.38 -8.88 5.70
C TYR A 122 -7.11 -9.42 6.37
N TYR A 123 -7.20 -10.57 7.04
CA TYR A 123 -6.04 -11.21 7.66
C TYR A 123 -4.98 -11.57 6.60
N ARG A 124 -5.38 -12.10 5.44
CA ARG A 124 -4.47 -12.44 4.35
C ARG A 124 -3.81 -11.20 3.76
N ARG A 125 -4.57 -10.14 3.50
CA ARG A 125 -4.03 -8.88 2.97
C ARG A 125 -3.03 -8.24 3.94
N PHE A 126 -3.30 -8.27 5.25
CA PHE A 126 -2.36 -7.79 6.27
C PHE A 126 -1.17 -8.71 6.47
N ALA A 127 -1.34 -10.04 6.38
CA ALA A 127 -0.23 -10.99 6.45
C ALA A 127 0.76 -10.76 5.31
N GLU A 128 0.28 -10.55 4.09
CA GLU A 128 1.15 -10.18 2.96
C GLU A 128 1.87 -8.84 3.18
N LEU A 129 1.17 -7.83 3.71
CA LEU A 129 1.81 -6.55 4.03
C LEU A 129 2.88 -6.71 5.11
N TYR A 130 2.58 -7.45 6.18
CA TYR A 130 3.53 -7.70 7.27
C TYR A 130 4.69 -8.57 6.83
N TYR A 131 4.49 -9.53 5.93
CA TYR A 131 5.57 -10.30 5.30
C TYR A 131 6.56 -9.39 4.55
N GLU A 132 6.06 -8.35 3.87
CA GLU A 132 6.92 -7.36 3.21
C GLU A 132 7.56 -6.36 4.18
N LEU A 133 6.99 -6.19 5.37
CA LEU A 133 7.43 -5.24 6.38
C LEU A 133 8.32 -5.89 7.42
N ASP A 134 7.83 -6.75 8.30
CA ASP A 134 8.54 -7.22 9.48
C ASP A 134 8.04 -8.59 9.97
N ASP A 135 8.97 -9.53 10.17
CA ASP A 135 8.64 -10.88 10.66
C ASP A 135 7.97 -10.85 12.04
N GLY A 136 8.32 -9.88 12.89
CA GLY A 136 7.72 -9.73 14.21
C GLY A 136 6.25 -9.34 14.12
N LEU A 137 5.91 -8.39 13.24
CA LEU A 137 4.52 -8.02 12.93
C LEU A 137 3.76 -9.22 12.36
N LEU A 138 4.36 -9.91 11.39
CA LEU A 138 3.75 -11.07 10.75
C LEU A 138 3.43 -12.15 11.79
N ASN A 139 4.40 -12.56 12.60
CA ASN A 139 4.20 -13.60 13.60
C ASN A 139 3.10 -13.26 14.61
N ARG A 140 3.00 -12.00 15.07
CA ARG A 140 1.91 -11.58 15.96
C ARG A 140 0.54 -11.69 15.30
N LEU A 141 0.43 -11.30 14.02
CA LEU A 141 -0.81 -11.46 13.25
C LEU A 141 -1.18 -12.93 13.06
N LEU A 142 -0.21 -13.80 12.72
CA LEU A 142 -0.45 -15.24 12.55
C LEU A 142 -0.81 -15.94 13.88
N ASP A 143 -0.23 -15.51 15.00
CA ASP A 143 -0.59 -16.00 16.34
C ASP A 143 -2.02 -15.61 16.74
N ARG A 144 -2.48 -14.44 16.31
CA ARG A 144 -3.87 -14.01 16.46
C ARG A 144 -4.80 -14.82 15.53
N ALA A 145 -4.44 -14.95 14.26
CA ALA A 145 -5.21 -15.67 13.26
C ALA A 145 -5.41 -17.16 13.63
N ALA A 146 -4.37 -17.81 14.15
CA ALA A 146 -4.44 -19.22 14.59
C ALA A 146 -5.36 -19.49 15.79
N LYS A 147 -5.84 -18.45 16.47
CA LYS A 147 -6.78 -18.53 17.60
C LYS A 147 -8.16 -17.99 17.24
N HIS A 148 -8.40 -17.68 15.96
CA HIS A 148 -9.64 -17.09 15.50
C HIS A 148 -10.75 -18.15 15.41
N ASP A 149 -12.00 -17.77 15.65
CA ASP A 149 -13.14 -18.71 15.61
C ASP A 149 -13.53 -19.11 14.18
N ASN A 150 -13.17 -18.29 13.18
CA ASN A 150 -13.35 -18.59 11.77
C ASN A 150 -12.18 -19.45 11.24
N LEU A 151 -12.48 -20.65 10.73
CA LEU A 151 -11.51 -21.58 10.16
C LEU A 151 -10.75 -21.01 8.96
N ASP A 152 -11.39 -20.18 8.13
CA ASP A 152 -10.72 -19.57 6.96
C ASP A 152 -9.62 -18.59 7.40
N VAL A 153 -9.80 -17.93 8.55
CA VAL A 153 -8.75 -17.09 9.16
C VAL A 153 -7.61 -17.95 9.74
N VAL A 154 -7.94 -19.10 10.33
CA VAL A 154 -6.94 -20.06 10.82
C VAL A 154 -6.10 -20.58 9.65
N GLU A 155 -6.70 -20.88 8.50
CA GLU A 155 -6.01 -21.31 7.28
C GLU A 155 -4.98 -20.28 6.80
N VAL A 156 -5.29 -18.97 6.89
CA VAL A 156 -4.28 -17.91 6.60
C VAL A 156 -3.05 -18.06 7.49
N ALA A 157 -3.22 -18.41 8.77
CA ALA A 157 -2.08 -18.62 9.67
C ALA A 157 -1.23 -19.82 9.27
N GLU A 158 -1.86 -20.88 8.77
CA GLU A 158 -1.20 -22.11 8.32
C GLU A 158 -0.45 -21.89 7.01
N ASP A 159 -1.06 -21.20 6.04
CA ASP A 159 -0.47 -20.87 4.74
C ASP A 159 0.87 -20.14 4.86
N PHE A 160 0.95 -19.15 5.76
CA PHE A 160 2.14 -18.30 5.91
C PHE A 160 3.23 -18.90 6.81
N ARG A 161 2.94 -20.00 7.52
CA ARG A 161 3.92 -20.70 8.38
C ARG A 161 4.64 -21.84 7.68
N GLN A 162 4.19 -22.24 6.48
CA GLN A 162 4.85 -23.26 5.64
C GLN A 162 6.11 -22.71 4.97
#